data_AF-A0A453RWD0-F1
#
_entry.id   AF-A0A453RWD0-F1
#
_cell.length_a   1.000
_cell.length_b   1.000
_cell.length_c   1.000
_cell.angle_alpha   90.00
_cell.angle_beta   90.00
_cell.angle_gamma   90.00
#
_symmetry.space_group_name_H-M   'P 1'
#
loop_
_entity.id
_entity.type
_entity.pdbx_description
1 polymer ?
#
loop_
_entity_poly.entity_id
_entity_poly.type
_entity_poly.pdbx_seq_one_letter_code
_entity_poly.pdbx_strand_id
1 'polypeptide(L)'
;REEMVYMAKLAEQAERYEEMVEFMEKVVAAAGTGELTVEERNLLSVAYKNVIGARRASWRIVSSIEQKEEGRGAAGHAAAARGYRALVEAELSNICAGILRLLDERLVPAAVAVDAKVFYLKMKGDYHRYLAEFKSAAERKDAADSTLGAYQAAQVSPYL
;
A
#
# COMPACT_ATOMS: atom_id res chain seq x y z
N ARG A 1 22.04 2.51 6.93
CA ARG A 1 20.78 3.30 6.85
C ARG A 1 20.91 4.39 5.80
N GLU A 2 21.88 5.31 5.92
CA GLU A 2 22.12 6.42 4.97
C GLU A 2 22.29 5.98 3.51
N GLU A 3 23.09 4.94 3.25
CA GLU A 3 23.24 4.39 1.90
C GLU A 3 21.91 3.93 1.28
N MET A 4 21.04 3.28 2.07
CA MET A 4 19.73 2.83 1.59
C MET A 4 18.79 4.02 1.33
N VAL A 5 18.89 5.09 2.12
CA VAL A 5 18.15 6.34 1.86
C VAL A 5 18.64 6.99 0.56
N TYR A 6 19.95 7.01 0.33
CA TYR A 6 20.52 7.52 -0.92
C TYR A 6 20.05 6.70 -2.13
N MET A 7 20.07 5.38 -2.03
CA MET A 7 19.58 4.49 -3.10
C MET A 7 18.07 4.65 -3.35
N ALA A 8 17.27 4.85 -2.30
CA ALA A 8 15.83 5.14 -2.46
C ALA A 8 15.60 6.45 -3.22
N LYS A 9 16.39 7.50 -2.95
CA LYS A 9 16.33 8.76 -3.71
C LYS A 9 16.75 8.59 -5.16
N LEU A 10 17.79 7.80 -5.44
CA LEU A 10 18.17 7.48 -6.82
C LEU A 10 17.06 6.71 -7.55
N ALA A 11 16.44 5.73 -6.88
CA ALA A 11 15.34 4.96 -7.43
C ALA A 11 14.10 5.84 -7.70
N GLU A 12 13.80 6.80 -6.82
CA GLU A 12 12.76 7.81 -7.04
C GLU A 12 13.02 8.63 -8.31
N GLN A 13 14.24 9.17 -8.47
CA GLN A 13 14.60 9.97 -9.65
C GLN A 13 14.61 9.16 -10.95
N ALA A 14 14.84 7.86 -10.86
CA ALA A 14 14.78 6.93 -11.98
C ALA A 14 13.38 6.32 -12.20
N GLU A 15 12.38 6.73 -11.40
CA GLU A 15 11.02 6.18 -11.41
C GLU A 15 10.94 4.65 -11.17
N ARG A 16 11.97 4.06 -10.55
CA ARG A 16 12.04 2.62 -10.21
C ARG A 16 11.46 2.37 -8.82
N TYR A 17 10.16 2.62 -8.67
CA TYR A 17 9.50 2.61 -7.36
C TYR A 17 9.47 1.23 -6.65
N GLU A 18 9.59 0.13 -7.39
CA GLU A 18 9.69 -1.21 -6.79
C GLU A 18 10.99 -1.37 -6.02
N GLU A 19 12.12 -0.99 -6.62
CA GLU A 19 13.42 -0.92 -5.93
C GLU A 19 13.40 0.11 -4.80
N MET A 20 12.73 1.25 -5.00
CA MET A 20 12.56 2.25 -3.96
C MET A 20 11.89 1.64 -2.71
N VAL A 21 10.87 0.79 -2.89
CA VAL A 21 10.25 0.04 -1.79
C VAL A 21 11.28 -0.87 -1.11
N GLU A 22 12.05 -1.66 -1.86
CA GLU A 22 13.07 -2.55 -1.29
C GLU A 22 14.12 -1.79 -0.45
N PHE A 23 14.59 -0.64 -0.94
CA PHE A 23 15.53 0.20 -0.20
C PHE A 23 14.89 0.76 1.07
N MET A 24 13.65 1.23 1.00
CA MET A 24 12.95 1.77 2.15
C MET A 24 12.60 0.69 3.19
N GLU A 25 12.31 -0.54 2.79
CA GLU A 25 12.17 -1.67 3.73
C GLU A 25 13.47 -1.96 4.47
N LYS A 26 14.62 -1.88 3.80
CA LYS A 26 15.94 -1.98 4.44
C LYS A 26 16.20 -0.82 5.41
N VAL A 27 15.72 0.40 5.10
CA VAL A 27 15.76 1.55 6.04
C VAL A 27 14.94 1.24 7.29
N VAL A 28 13.71 0.74 7.15
CA VAL A 28 12.86 0.36 8.30
C VAL A 28 13.53 -0.74 9.14
N ALA A 29 14.10 -1.76 8.49
CA ALA A 29 14.81 -2.83 9.18
C ALA A 29 16.00 -2.29 9.97
N ALA A 30 16.82 -1.43 9.36
CA ALA A 30 18.00 -0.83 9.96
C ALA A 30 17.69 0.18 11.08
N ALA A 31 16.49 0.78 11.09
CA ALA A 31 16.04 1.65 12.16
C ALA A 31 15.78 0.88 13.48
N GLY A 32 15.59 -0.45 13.43
CA GLY A 32 15.33 -1.24 14.63
C GLY A 32 14.01 -0.81 15.30
N THR A 33 14.09 -0.46 16.58
CA THR A 33 12.98 0.14 17.35
C THR A 33 12.94 1.67 17.28
N GLY A 34 13.88 2.28 16.55
CA GLY A 34 13.98 3.72 16.39
C GLY A 34 12.97 4.26 15.37
N GLU A 35 12.55 5.50 15.59
CA GLU A 35 11.63 6.21 14.70
C GLU A 35 12.32 6.55 13.35
N LEU A 36 11.52 6.60 12.28
CA LEU A 36 11.98 7.16 11.00
C LEU A 36 12.01 8.68 11.09
N THR A 37 13.00 9.29 10.44
CA THR A 37 12.98 10.74 10.25
C THR A 37 11.81 11.14 9.35
N VAL A 38 11.46 12.43 9.35
CA VAL A 38 10.41 12.97 8.47
C VAL A 38 10.71 12.67 7.01
N GLU A 39 11.97 12.79 6.59
CA GLU A 39 12.41 12.50 5.23
C GLU A 39 12.21 11.01 4.87
N GLU A 40 12.68 10.11 5.72
CA GLU A 40 12.58 8.66 5.47
C GLU A 40 11.12 8.19 5.44
N ARG A 41 10.30 8.71 6.38
CA ARG A 41 8.86 8.44 6.40
C ARG A 41 8.18 8.89 5.10
N ASN A 42 8.57 10.06 4.59
CA ASN A 42 8.03 10.58 3.33
C ASN A 42 8.48 9.72 2.15
N LEU A 43 9.75 9.33 2.07
CA LEU A 43 10.27 8.44 1.02
C LEU A 43 9.54 7.08 1.01
N LEU A 44 9.33 6.48 2.19
CA LEU A 44 8.57 5.23 2.31
C LEU A 44 7.15 5.39 1.75
N SER A 45 6.48 6.50 2.08
CA SER A 45 5.13 6.78 1.60
C SER A 45 5.09 6.99 0.08
N VAL A 46 6.05 7.74 -0.48
CA VAL A 46 6.17 7.97 -1.92
C VAL A 46 6.40 6.66 -2.67
N ALA A 47 7.32 5.82 -2.19
CA ALA A 47 7.64 4.53 -2.81
C ALA A 47 6.39 3.66 -2.93
N TYR A 48 5.75 3.39 -1.80
CA TYR A 48 4.58 2.51 -1.75
C TYR A 48 3.36 3.12 -2.47
N LYS A 49 3.14 4.44 -2.40
CA LYS A 49 2.04 5.12 -3.10
C LYS A 49 2.16 4.99 -4.63
N ASN A 50 3.36 5.11 -5.17
CA ASN A 50 3.57 4.96 -6.61
C ASN A 50 3.38 3.50 -7.06
N VAL A 51 3.94 2.55 -6.31
CA VAL A 51 3.79 1.10 -6.57
C VAL A 51 2.31 0.69 -6.54
N ILE A 52 1.57 1.02 -5.48
CA ILE A 52 0.14 0.66 -5.39
C ILE A 52 -0.70 1.44 -6.42
N GLY A 53 -0.34 2.69 -6.71
CA GLY A 53 -1.03 3.54 -7.69
C GLY A 53 -1.01 2.94 -9.09
N ALA A 54 0.17 2.48 -9.54
CA ALA A 54 0.33 1.82 -10.83
C ALA A 54 -0.51 0.54 -10.93
N ARG A 55 -0.46 -0.34 -9.91
CA ARG A 55 -1.24 -1.59 -9.90
C ARG A 55 -2.74 -1.33 -9.87
N ARG A 56 -3.21 -0.33 -9.11
CA ARG A 56 -4.63 0.05 -9.09
C ARG A 56 -5.10 0.59 -10.45
N ALA A 57 -4.27 1.35 -11.15
CA ALA A 57 -4.58 1.80 -12.50
C ALA A 57 -4.71 0.61 -13.47
N SER A 58 -3.75 -0.31 -13.45
CA SER A 58 -3.79 -1.56 -14.23
C SER A 58 -5.06 -2.37 -13.92
N TRP A 59 -5.38 -2.56 -12.64
CA TRP A 59 -6.58 -3.29 -12.22
C TRP A 59 -7.87 -2.70 -12.80
N ARG A 60 -8.05 -1.37 -12.72
CA ARG A 60 -9.23 -0.71 -13.30
C ARG A 60 -9.34 -0.91 -14.81
N ILE A 61 -8.21 -0.82 -15.52
CA ILE A 61 -8.18 -1.01 -16.98
C ILE A 61 -8.57 -2.46 -17.32
N VAL A 62 -7.98 -3.45 -16.67
CA VAL A 62 -8.24 -4.86 -16.94
C VAL A 62 -9.69 -5.22 -16.57
N SER A 63 -10.19 -4.75 -15.43
CA SER A 63 -11.60 -4.90 -15.04
C SER A 63 -12.56 -4.31 -16.09
N SER A 64 -12.23 -3.15 -16.67
CA SER A 64 -13.05 -2.55 -17.73
C SER A 64 -13.00 -3.35 -19.03
N ILE A 65 -11.86 -3.94 -19.38
CA ILE A 65 -11.71 -4.81 -20.55
C ILE A 65 -12.54 -6.09 -20.35
N GLU A 66 -12.43 -6.74 -19.19
CA GLU A 66 -13.22 -7.94 -18.87
C GLU A 66 -14.72 -7.68 -19.06
N GLN A 67 -15.25 -6.60 -18.48
CA GLN A 67 -16.67 -6.24 -18.62
C GLN A 67 -17.08 -5.98 -20.07
N LYS A 68 -16.21 -5.36 -20.88
CA LYS A 68 -16.47 -5.11 -22.31
C LYS A 68 -16.51 -6.41 -23.11
N GLU A 69 -15.59 -7.34 -22.84
CA GLU A 69 -15.55 -8.63 -23.53
C GLU A 69 -16.74 -9.53 -23.12
N GLU A 70 -17.15 -9.48 -21.86
CA GLU A 70 -18.39 -10.12 -21.38
C GLU A 70 -19.63 -9.57 -22.10
N GLY A 71 -19.76 -8.24 -22.20
CA GLY A 71 -20.86 -7.60 -22.90
C GLY A 71 -20.92 -7.90 -24.41
N ARG A 72 -19.79 -8.28 -25.02
CA ARG A 72 -19.68 -8.72 -26.42
C ARG A 72 -19.96 -10.21 -26.62
N GLY A 73 -20.12 -10.98 -25.55
CA GLY A 73 -20.24 -12.45 -25.60
C GLY A 73 -18.93 -13.16 -25.96
N ALA A 74 -17.78 -12.48 -25.87
CA ALA A 74 -16.46 -13.02 -26.18
C ALA A 74 -15.91 -13.81 -24.98
N ALA A 75 -16.55 -14.94 -24.65
CA ALA A 75 -16.28 -15.70 -23.43
C ALA A 75 -14.79 -16.08 -23.24
N GLY A 76 -14.07 -16.41 -24.32
CA GLY A 76 -12.64 -16.72 -24.27
C GLY A 76 -11.78 -15.53 -23.85
N HIS A 77 -12.03 -14.35 -24.43
CA HIS A 77 -11.31 -13.12 -24.07
C HIS A 77 -11.67 -12.63 -22.67
N ALA A 78 -12.95 -12.74 -22.29
CA ALA A 78 -13.40 -12.44 -20.94
C ALA A 78 -12.69 -13.32 -19.89
N ALA A 79 -12.57 -14.63 -20.14
CA ALA A 79 -11.84 -15.55 -19.27
C ALA A 79 -10.34 -15.18 -19.16
N ALA A 80 -9.70 -14.83 -20.28
CA ALA A 80 -8.30 -14.38 -20.28
C ALA A 80 -8.11 -13.07 -19.48
N ALA A 81 -8.99 -12.09 -19.69
CA ALA A 81 -8.97 -10.83 -18.95
C ALA A 81 -9.19 -11.05 -17.44
N ARG A 82 -10.11 -11.94 -17.07
CA ARG A 82 -10.37 -12.33 -15.67
C ARG A 82 -9.15 -12.97 -15.02
N GLY A 83 -8.47 -13.88 -15.72
CA GLY A 83 -7.24 -14.51 -15.24
C GLY A 83 -6.13 -13.48 -15.00
N TYR A 84 -5.97 -12.54 -15.92
CA TYR A 84 -5.00 -11.46 -15.77
C TYR A 84 -5.37 -10.49 -14.63
N ARG A 85 -6.65 -10.16 -14.47
CA ARG A 85 -7.13 -9.35 -13.33
C ARG A 85 -6.78 -10.01 -12.00
N ALA A 86 -6.99 -11.31 -11.87
CA ALA A 86 -6.67 -12.05 -10.64
C ALA A 86 -5.18 -11.99 -10.30
N LEU A 87 -4.29 -11.98 -11.30
CA LEU A 87 -2.85 -11.76 -11.09
C LEU A 87 -2.56 -10.36 -10.53
N VAL A 88 -3.17 -9.32 -11.09
CA VAL A 88 -3.04 -7.95 -10.58
C VAL A 88 -3.61 -7.82 -9.16
N GLU A 89 -4.72 -8.50 -8.85
CA GLU A 89 -5.31 -8.53 -7.49
C GLU A 89 -4.39 -9.21 -6.47
N ALA A 90 -3.67 -10.26 -6.87
CA ALA A 90 -2.66 -10.89 -6.03
C ALA A 90 -1.48 -9.94 -5.75
N GLU A 91 -0.99 -9.23 -6.76
CA GLU A 91 0.05 -8.21 -6.59
C GLU A 91 -0.40 -7.08 -5.65
N LEU A 92 -1.61 -6.55 -5.86
CA LEU A 92 -2.21 -5.54 -4.98
C LEU A 92 -2.30 -6.03 -3.52
N SER A 93 -2.73 -7.27 -3.33
CA SER A 93 -2.83 -7.89 -2.01
C SER A 93 -1.46 -7.99 -1.35
N ASN A 94 -0.43 -8.41 -2.09
CA ASN A 94 0.93 -8.54 -1.57
C ASN A 94 1.53 -7.19 -1.18
N ILE A 95 1.33 -6.15 -1.99
CA ILE A 95 1.81 -4.79 -1.68
C ILE A 95 1.13 -4.26 -0.41
N CYS A 96 -0.20 -4.41 -0.31
CA CYS A 96 -0.93 -3.98 0.89
C CYS A 96 -0.49 -4.77 2.12
N ALA A 97 -0.34 -6.09 2.02
CA ALA A 97 0.12 -6.92 3.13
C ALA A 97 1.53 -6.53 3.61
N GLY A 98 2.45 -6.22 2.67
CA GLY A 98 3.81 -5.77 2.98
C GLY A 98 3.83 -4.53 3.88
N ILE A 99 3.17 -3.45 3.44
CA ILE A 99 3.14 -2.20 4.20
C ILE A 99 2.32 -2.30 5.49
N LEU A 100 1.18 -3.01 5.47
CA LEU A 100 0.36 -3.18 6.68
C LEU A 100 1.14 -3.91 7.77
N ARG A 101 1.93 -4.93 7.40
CA ARG A 101 2.83 -5.62 8.32
C ARG A 101 3.89 -4.67 8.89
N LEU A 102 4.55 -3.86 8.05
CA LEU A 102 5.54 -2.89 8.53
C LEU A 102 4.92 -1.85 9.47
N LEU A 103 3.70 -1.40 9.17
CA LEU A 103 2.96 -0.46 10.01
C LEU A 103 2.67 -1.07 11.38
N ASP A 104 2.15 -2.29 11.42
CA ASP A 104 1.70 -2.94 12.65
C ASP A 104 2.85 -3.43 13.52
N GLU A 105 3.88 -4.02 12.92
CA GLU A 105 4.98 -4.63 13.67
C GLU A 105 6.06 -3.61 14.05
N ARG A 106 6.21 -2.51 13.29
CA ARG A 106 7.39 -1.63 13.40
C ARG A 106 7.04 -0.15 13.52
N LEU A 107 6.34 0.42 12.53
CA LEU A 107 6.26 1.88 12.39
C LEU A 107 5.30 2.53 13.39
N VAL A 108 4.11 1.94 13.61
CA VAL A 108 3.16 2.44 14.61
C VAL A 108 3.68 2.26 16.03
N PRO A 109 4.26 1.10 16.42
CA PRO A 109 4.86 0.93 17.74
C PRO A 109 6.07 1.86 18.02
N ALA A 110 6.88 2.15 17.00
CA ALA A 110 8.07 3.00 17.14
C ALA A 110 7.76 4.51 17.10
N ALA A 111 6.55 4.92 16.71
CA ALA A 111 6.17 6.32 16.58
C ALA A 111 5.97 6.96 17.95
N VAL A 112 6.89 7.86 18.32
CA VAL A 112 6.82 8.65 19.57
C VAL A 112 6.11 9.98 19.30
N ALA A 113 6.39 10.61 18.16
CA ALA A 113 5.74 11.85 17.79
C ALA A 113 4.28 11.60 17.38
N VAL A 114 3.36 12.41 17.93
CA VAL A 114 1.92 12.34 17.58
C VAL A 114 1.72 12.45 16.07
N ASP A 115 2.41 13.38 15.40
CA ASP A 115 2.33 13.55 13.95
C ASP A 115 2.79 12.32 13.17
N ALA A 116 3.82 11.61 13.66
CA ALA A 116 4.26 10.37 13.04
C ALA A 116 3.25 9.24 13.23
N LYS A 117 2.69 9.11 14.43
CA LYS A 117 1.65 8.11 14.73
C LYS A 117 0.40 8.34 13.87
N VAL A 118 -0.08 9.58 13.78
CA VAL A 118 -1.20 9.96 12.92
C VAL A 118 -0.90 9.68 11.45
N PHE A 119 0.32 9.98 10.99
CA PHE A 119 0.75 9.68 9.62
C PHE A 119 0.65 8.18 9.30
N TYR A 120 1.19 7.32 10.16
CA TYR A 120 1.16 5.87 9.95
C TYR A 120 -0.25 5.28 10.04
N LEU A 121 -1.09 5.77 10.97
CA LEU A 121 -2.47 5.31 11.08
C LEU A 121 -3.32 5.72 9.87
N LYS A 122 -3.11 6.92 9.33
CA LYS A 122 -3.74 7.33 8.05
C LYS A 122 -3.29 6.44 6.90
N MET A 123 -1.99 6.16 6.82
CA MET A 123 -1.43 5.25 5.81
C MET A 123 -2.05 3.86 5.94
N LYS A 124 -2.17 3.32 7.16
CA LYS A 124 -2.85 2.04 7.43
C LYS A 124 -4.29 2.04 6.91
N GLY A 125 -5.05 3.10 7.20
CA GLY A 125 -6.40 3.29 6.67
C GLY A 125 -6.46 3.28 5.14
N ASP A 126 -5.53 3.96 4.47
CA ASP A 126 -5.45 3.98 3.01
C ASP A 126 -5.22 2.59 2.41
N TYR A 127 -4.32 1.77 2.99
CA TYR A 127 -4.04 0.43 2.47
C TYR A 127 -5.18 -0.57 2.72
N HIS A 128 -5.86 -0.48 3.86
CA HIS A 128 -7.11 -1.24 4.05
C HIS A 128 -8.20 -0.79 3.08
N ARG A 129 -8.33 0.52 2.83
CA ARG A 129 -9.26 1.05 1.84
C ARG A 129 -8.94 0.50 0.44
N TYR A 130 -7.67 0.44 0.04
CA TYR A 130 -7.28 -0.15 -1.24
C TYR A 130 -7.65 -1.64 -1.32
N LEU A 131 -7.43 -2.43 -0.26
CA LEU A 131 -7.86 -3.83 -0.23
C LEU A 131 -9.38 -3.97 -0.44
N ALA A 132 -10.19 -3.09 0.16
CA ALA A 132 -11.64 -3.14 0.04
C ALA A 132 -12.16 -2.89 -1.39
N GLU A 133 -11.38 -2.22 -2.25
CA GLU A 133 -11.79 -1.87 -3.62
C GLU A 133 -11.98 -3.08 -4.53
N PHE A 134 -11.16 -4.12 -4.37
CA PHE A 134 -11.12 -5.27 -5.28
C PHE A 134 -11.45 -6.61 -4.62
N LYS A 135 -11.50 -6.66 -3.28
CA LYS A 135 -11.84 -7.88 -2.57
C LYS A 135 -13.33 -8.25 -2.60
N SER A 136 -13.59 -9.53 -2.36
CA SER A 136 -14.93 -10.12 -2.29
C SER A 136 -15.75 -9.53 -1.14
N ALA A 137 -17.08 -9.71 -1.15
CA ALA A 137 -17.98 -9.04 -0.20
C ALA A 137 -17.65 -9.33 1.28
N ALA A 138 -17.19 -10.54 1.60
CA ALA A 138 -16.80 -10.91 2.97
C ALA A 138 -15.50 -10.20 3.39
N GLU A 139 -14.45 -10.29 2.57
CA GLU A 139 -13.15 -9.67 2.86
C GLU A 139 -13.22 -8.13 2.81
N ARG A 140 -14.18 -7.58 2.07
CA ARG A 140 -14.45 -6.13 2.02
C ARG A 140 -14.95 -5.60 3.36
N LYS A 141 -15.73 -6.38 4.11
CA LYS A 141 -16.23 -5.98 5.43
C LYS A 141 -15.06 -5.84 6.41
N ASP A 142 -14.19 -6.84 6.48
CA ASP A 142 -13.02 -6.81 7.36
C ASP A 142 -12.08 -5.65 7.03
N ALA A 143 -11.89 -5.38 5.73
CA ALA A 143 -11.10 -4.24 5.26
C ALA A 143 -11.75 -2.89 5.60
N ALA A 144 -13.09 -2.78 5.50
CA ALA A 144 -13.83 -1.57 5.87
C ALA A 144 -13.75 -1.30 7.39
N ASP A 145 -13.94 -2.33 8.22
CA ASP A 145 -13.85 -2.23 9.67
C ASP A 145 -12.43 -1.82 10.11
N SER A 146 -11.41 -2.40 9.47
CA SER A 146 -10.00 -2.05 9.71
C SER A 146 -9.67 -0.61 9.28
N THR A 147 -10.24 -0.17 8.15
CA THR A 147 -10.11 1.21 7.65
C THR A 147 -10.69 2.20 8.66
N LEU A 148 -11.92 1.93 9.14
CA LEU A 148 -12.61 2.78 10.10
C LEU A 148 -11.82 2.87 11.42
N GLY A 149 -11.38 1.73 11.94
CA GLY A 149 -10.58 1.69 13.17
C GLY A 149 -9.28 2.48 13.07
N ALA A 150 -8.56 2.37 11.94
CA ALA A 150 -7.32 3.12 11.72
C ALA A 150 -7.54 4.64 11.68
N TYR A 151 -8.55 5.11 10.96
CA TYR A 151 -8.86 6.55 10.91
C TYR A 151 -9.40 7.08 12.23
N GLN A 152 -10.21 6.31 12.96
CA GLN A 152 -10.65 6.70 14.30
C GLN A 152 -9.47 6.83 15.25
N ALA A 153 -8.55 5.87 15.26
CA ALA A 153 -7.33 5.96 16.06
C ALA A 153 -6.48 7.20 15.68
N ALA A 154 -6.41 7.55 14.39
CA ALA A 154 -5.72 8.75 13.93
C ALA A 154 -6.40 10.06 14.38
N GLN A 155 -7.73 10.08 14.54
CA GLN A 155 -8.49 11.26 15.00
C GLN A 155 -8.42 11.46 16.52
N VAL A 156 -8.30 10.39 17.30
CA VAL A 156 -8.26 10.44 18.78
C VAL A 156 -6.83 10.70 19.31
N SER A 157 -5.81 10.42 18.49
CA SER A 157 -4.40 10.65 18.85
C SER A 157 -3.98 12.07 19.28
N PRO A 158 -4.69 13.19 19.01
CA PRO A 158 -4.36 14.49 19.58
C PRO A 158 -4.74 14.66 21.06
N TYR A 159 -5.52 13.73 21.63
CA TYR A 159 -6.09 13.81 22.98
C TYR A 159 -5.55 12.74 23.95
N LEU A 160 -4.53 11.98 23.53
CA LEU A 160 -3.76 11.02 24.33
C LEU A 160 -2.29 11.41 24.28
#